data_AF-A0A6M0HSR7-F1
#
_entry.id   AF-A0A6M0HSR7-F1
#
_cell.length_a   1.000
_cell.length_b   1.000
_cell.length_c   1.000
_cell.angle_alpha   90.00
_cell.angle_beta   90.00
_cell.angle_gamma   90.00
#
_symmetry.space_group_name_H-M   'P 1'
#
loop_
_entity.id
_entity.type
_entity.pdbx_description
1 polymer ?
#
loop_
_entity_poly.entity_id
_entity_poly.type
_entity_poly.pdbx_seq_one_letter_code
_entity_poly.pdbx_strand_id
1 'polypeptide(L)'
;MTAASGSKFLSQADFARHRGVSRKAVTVWKQKDLLVFSDAGLIDVEASEWNLDQRPANYRGGVTHRPVRSAPGNTATAEPRAPAKPKPDTWQKLGAAMPRPGAVPAGDPDEDGQFDPNGVDLPIPLALRRKENYLGLQRKQEVEKNDKKLVDREAAEKLFFDTARDFRDAWSSWPARVAVTMADELKVDPRALTTILNAYVKQHLSELGDPPAEFG
;
A
#
# COMPACT_ATOMS: atom_id res chain seq x y z
N MET A 1 16.90 -43.72 16.51
CA MET A 1 17.08 -43.68 15.05
C MET A 1 16.08 -44.64 14.44
N THR A 2 15.04 -44.15 13.76
CA THR A 2 14.22 -45.00 12.91
C THR A 2 13.73 -44.17 11.72
N ALA A 3 14.44 -44.34 10.60
CA ALA A 3 14.15 -43.70 9.34
C ALA A 3 12.88 -44.30 8.74
N ALA A 4 11.84 -43.49 8.56
CA ALA A 4 10.76 -43.80 7.64
C ALA A 4 11.17 -43.30 6.25
N SER A 5 12.04 -44.06 5.58
CA SER A 5 12.31 -43.85 4.15
C SER A 5 11.11 -44.37 3.37
N GLY A 6 10.14 -43.48 3.09
CA GLY A 6 9.09 -43.73 2.12
C GLY A 6 9.71 -43.88 0.73
N SER A 7 9.23 -44.85 -0.05
CA SER A 7 9.73 -45.16 -1.39
C SER A 7 9.84 -43.91 -2.28
N LYS A 8 11.04 -43.65 -2.80
CA LYS A 8 11.38 -42.51 -3.66
C LYS A 8 10.49 -42.38 -4.91
N PHE A 9 9.94 -43.50 -5.37
CA PHE A 9 9.07 -43.57 -6.54
C PHE A 9 7.71 -44.17 -6.17
N LEU A 10 6.63 -43.47 -6.49
CA LEU A 10 5.26 -43.89 -6.20
C LEU A 10 4.42 -43.97 -7.47
N SER A 11 3.43 -44.85 -7.47
CA SER A 11 2.40 -44.85 -8.51
C SER A 11 1.53 -43.58 -8.40
N GLN A 12 0.84 -43.20 -9.48
CA GLN A 12 -0.04 -42.03 -9.48
C GLN A 12 -1.13 -42.09 -8.39
N ALA A 13 -1.64 -43.29 -8.11
CA ALA A 13 -2.68 -43.50 -7.10
C ALA A 13 -2.11 -43.40 -5.67
N ASP A 14 -0.89 -43.89 -5.45
CA ASP A 14 -0.25 -43.86 -4.14
C ASP A 14 0.31 -42.46 -3.83
N PHE A 15 0.81 -41.73 -4.84
CA PHE A 15 1.18 -40.32 -4.70
C PHE A 15 -0.02 -39.44 -4.33
N ALA A 16 -1.18 -39.68 -4.95
CA ALA A 16 -2.43 -38.99 -4.61
C ALA A 16 -2.83 -39.20 -3.13
N ARG A 17 -2.70 -40.44 -2.65
CA ARG A 17 -2.97 -40.80 -1.24
C ARG A 17 -1.95 -40.18 -0.29
N HIS A 18 -0.66 -40.21 -0.64
CA HIS A 18 0.42 -39.65 0.16
C HIS A 18 0.28 -38.13 0.36
N ARG A 19 -0.07 -37.40 -0.70
CA ARG A 19 -0.26 -35.93 -0.66
C ARG A 19 -1.66 -35.51 -0.19
N GLY A 20 -2.60 -36.45 -0.06
CA GLY A 20 -3.98 -36.18 0.36
C GLY A 20 -4.82 -35.43 -0.69
N VAL A 21 -4.57 -35.69 -1.99
CA VAL A 21 -5.22 -34.98 -3.11
C VAL A 21 -5.97 -35.97 -3.99
N SER A 22 -7.03 -35.52 -4.66
CA SER A 22 -7.80 -36.38 -5.56
C SER A 22 -6.96 -36.89 -6.74
N ARG A 23 -7.21 -38.13 -7.20
CA ARG A 23 -6.57 -38.69 -8.42
C ARG A 23 -6.74 -37.77 -9.65
N LYS A 24 -7.87 -37.06 -9.74
CA LYS A 24 -8.16 -36.09 -10.80
C LYS A 24 -7.16 -34.93 -10.80
N ALA A 25 -6.74 -34.45 -9.64
CA ALA A 25 -5.73 -33.39 -9.54
C ALA A 25 -4.37 -33.86 -10.06
N VAL A 26 -3.98 -35.09 -9.73
CA VAL A 26 -2.72 -35.67 -10.21
C VAL A 26 -2.73 -35.86 -11.73
N THR A 27 -3.87 -36.20 -12.34
CA THR A 27 -4.01 -36.26 -13.81
C THR A 27 -3.85 -34.87 -14.45
N VAL A 28 -4.41 -33.83 -13.85
CA VAL A 28 -4.23 -32.45 -14.33
C VAL A 28 -2.78 -31.99 -14.19
N TRP A 29 -2.06 -32.42 -13.14
CA TRP A 29 -0.64 -32.11 -12.97
C TRP A 29 0.24 -32.85 -13.97
N LYS A 30 -0.11 -34.10 -14.31
CA LYS A 30 0.53 -34.85 -15.40
C LYS A 30 0.35 -34.14 -16.75
N GLN A 31 -0.86 -33.68 -17.08
CA GLN A 31 -1.13 -32.96 -18.34
C GLN A 31 -0.41 -31.61 -18.46
N LYS A 32 0.04 -31.05 -17.34
CA LYS A 32 0.75 -29.78 -17.27
C LYS A 32 2.26 -29.96 -17.11
N ASP A 33 2.76 -31.19 -17.27
CA ASP A 33 4.16 -31.58 -17.11
C ASP A 33 4.78 -31.14 -15.77
N LEU A 34 3.96 -31.11 -14.71
CA LEU A 34 4.36 -30.69 -13.36
C LEU A 34 4.91 -31.83 -12.51
N LEU A 35 4.80 -33.07 -12.98
CA LEU A 35 5.24 -34.28 -12.28
C LEU A 35 6.45 -34.87 -13.01
N VAL A 36 7.48 -35.23 -12.25
CA VAL A 36 8.67 -35.89 -12.79
C VAL A 36 8.46 -37.39 -12.71
N PHE A 37 8.55 -38.06 -13.86
CA PHE A 37 8.48 -39.52 -13.96
C PHE A 37 9.88 -40.11 -14.14
N SER A 38 10.13 -41.24 -13.49
CA SER A 38 11.28 -42.09 -13.75
C SER A 38 11.08 -42.89 -15.05
N ASP A 39 12.17 -43.41 -15.64
CA ASP A 39 12.15 -44.25 -16.85
C ASP A 39 11.23 -45.49 -16.72
N ALA A 40 10.92 -45.92 -15.50
CA ALA A 40 9.96 -46.98 -15.19
C ALA A 40 8.48 -46.52 -15.13
N GLY A 41 8.18 -45.26 -15.45
CA GLY A 41 6.82 -44.69 -15.44
C GLY A 41 6.25 -44.39 -14.05
N LEU A 42 7.08 -44.39 -13.01
CA LEU A 42 6.72 -44.06 -11.62
C LEU A 42 7.04 -42.59 -11.29
N ILE A 43 6.27 -41.95 -10.42
CA ILE A 43 6.44 -40.55 -10.03
C ILE A 43 7.56 -40.44 -9.00
N ASP A 44 8.57 -39.61 -9.29
CA ASP A 44 9.56 -39.19 -8.30
C ASP A 44 8.89 -38.21 -7.32
N VAL A 45 8.73 -38.65 -6.07
CA VAL A 45 7.95 -37.94 -5.05
C VAL A 45 8.63 -36.63 -4.68
N GLU A 46 9.95 -36.64 -4.52
CA GLU A 46 10.72 -35.49 -4.03
C GLU A 46 10.79 -34.39 -5.11
N ALA A 47 11.12 -34.77 -6.35
CA ALA A 47 11.19 -33.83 -7.47
C ALA A 47 9.81 -33.24 -7.82
N SER A 48 8.75 -34.07 -7.76
CA SER A 48 7.38 -33.61 -8.05
C SER A 48 6.84 -32.71 -6.94
N GLU A 49 7.10 -33.00 -5.67
CA GLU A 49 6.69 -32.12 -4.56
C GLU A 49 7.40 -30.76 -4.61
N TRP A 50 8.70 -30.76 -4.94
CA TRP A 50 9.45 -29.51 -5.12
C TRP A 50 8.86 -28.65 -6.25
N ASN A 51 8.60 -29.23 -7.43
CA ASN A 51 7.96 -28.51 -8.55
C ASN A 51 6.56 -27.97 -8.20
N LEU A 52 5.80 -28.70 -7.37
CA LEU A 52 4.47 -28.29 -6.95
C LEU A 52 4.49 -27.16 -5.91
N ASP A 53 5.49 -27.13 -5.02
CA ASP A 53 5.60 -26.13 -3.96
C ASP A 53 6.23 -24.81 -4.41
N GLN A 54 6.90 -24.77 -5.56
CA GLN A 54 7.35 -23.53 -6.22
C GLN A 54 6.21 -22.72 -6.86
N ARG A 55 4.95 -23.19 -6.82
CA ARG A 55 3.82 -22.51 -7.49
C ARG A 55 3.19 -21.42 -6.60
N PRO A 56 2.90 -20.22 -7.15
CA PRO A 56 2.19 -19.17 -6.42
C PRO A 56 0.77 -19.61 -6.01
N ALA A 57 0.34 -19.22 -4.81
CA ALA A 57 -0.84 -19.73 -4.11
C ALA A 57 -2.16 -19.68 -4.91
N ASN A 58 -2.23 -18.79 -5.90
CA ASN A 58 -3.46 -18.44 -6.61
C ASN A 58 -3.88 -19.47 -7.68
N TYR A 59 -3.07 -20.51 -7.95
CA TYR A 59 -3.34 -21.53 -8.98
C TYR A 59 -3.22 -22.97 -8.45
N ARG A 60 -3.59 -23.21 -7.18
CA ARG A 60 -3.77 -24.57 -6.64
C ARG A 60 -5.15 -25.11 -7.03
N GLY A 61 -5.23 -25.75 -8.20
CA GLY A 61 -6.39 -26.54 -8.61
C GLY A 61 -6.62 -27.68 -7.62
N GLY A 62 -7.59 -27.51 -6.73
CA GLY A 62 -7.98 -28.46 -5.68
C GLY A 62 -7.88 -27.82 -4.30
N VAL A 63 -9.02 -27.75 -3.59
CA VAL A 63 -9.06 -27.31 -2.20
C VAL A 63 -8.31 -28.34 -1.35
N THR A 64 -7.10 -28.00 -0.91
CA THR A 64 -6.39 -28.79 0.11
C THR A 64 -6.52 -28.05 1.44
N HIS A 65 -7.14 -28.70 2.44
CA HIS A 65 -7.09 -28.24 3.81
C HIS A 65 -5.66 -28.37 4.34
N ARG A 66 -5.16 -27.31 4.98
CA ARG A 66 -3.92 -27.33 5.76
C ARG A 66 -4.13 -28.23 6.98
N PRO A 67 -3.35 -29.31 7.20
CA PRO A 67 -3.35 -29.97 8.50
C PRO A 67 -2.69 -29.02 9.50
N VAL A 68 -3.48 -28.47 10.40
CA VAL A 68 -2.98 -27.72 11.56
C VAL A 68 -2.39 -28.75 12.53
N ARG A 69 -1.08 -28.67 12.80
CA ARG A 69 -0.50 -29.38 13.94
C ARG A 69 -1.00 -28.68 15.20
N SER A 70 -1.72 -29.40 16.05
CA SER A 70 -2.08 -28.91 17.39
C SER A 70 -0.80 -28.72 18.20
N ALA A 71 -0.44 -27.47 18.47
CA ALA A 71 0.54 -27.14 19.50
C ALA A 71 -0.22 -27.02 20.84
N PRO A 72 0.26 -27.63 21.93
CA PRO A 72 -0.36 -27.49 23.24
C PRO A 72 0.00 -26.10 23.79
N GLY A 73 -0.99 -25.25 24.06
CA GLY A 73 -0.74 -23.99 24.77
C GLY A 73 -1.53 -22.76 24.36
N ASN A 74 -2.78 -22.88 23.91
CA ASN A 74 -3.64 -21.69 23.86
C ASN A 74 -5.08 -22.01 24.27
N THR A 75 -5.38 -21.85 25.55
CA THR A 75 -6.74 -21.81 26.09
C THR A 75 -7.29 -20.40 25.90
N ALA A 76 -7.68 -20.08 24.67
CA ALA A 76 -8.56 -18.95 24.40
C ALA A 76 -9.81 -19.53 23.74
N THR A 77 -10.89 -19.57 24.51
CA THR A 77 -12.21 -20.06 24.07
C THR A 77 -12.70 -19.16 22.93
N ALA A 78 -12.66 -19.64 21.70
CA ALA A 78 -13.28 -18.96 20.58
C ALA A 78 -14.79 -19.26 20.61
N GLU A 79 -15.61 -18.22 20.64
CA GLU A 79 -17.07 -18.34 20.55
C GLU A 79 -17.50 -19.07 19.26
N PRO A 80 -18.55 -19.89 19.30
CA PRO A 80 -19.00 -20.63 18.13
C PRO A 80 -19.57 -19.67 17.07
N ARG A 81 -18.93 -19.66 15.90
CA ARG A 81 -19.41 -18.97 14.70
C ARG A 81 -20.73 -19.60 14.25
N ALA A 82 -21.78 -18.78 14.14
CA ALA A 82 -23.13 -19.16 13.71
C ALA A 82 -23.13 -19.92 12.36
N PRO A 83 -24.08 -20.86 12.14
CA PRO A 83 -24.11 -21.69 10.95
C PRO A 83 -24.39 -20.85 9.69
N ALA A 84 -23.74 -21.21 8.60
CA ALA A 84 -23.93 -20.59 7.29
C ALA A 84 -25.39 -20.72 6.86
N LYS A 85 -26.01 -19.58 6.49
CA LYS A 85 -27.37 -19.56 5.94
C LYS A 85 -27.44 -20.42 4.66
N PRO A 86 -28.51 -21.21 4.45
CA PRO A 86 -28.65 -21.99 3.23
C PRO A 86 -28.77 -21.06 2.02
N LYS A 87 -28.13 -21.45 0.91
CA LYS A 87 -28.24 -20.74 -0.36
C LYS A 87 -29.70 -20.81 -0.82
N PRO A 88 -30.36 -19.69 -1.17
CA PRO A 88 -31.72 -19.74 -1.67
C PRO A 88 -31.76 -20.46 -3.02
N ASP A 89 -32.74 -21.35 -3.16
CA ASP A 89 -32.98 -22.24 -4.29
C ASP A 89 -33.70 -21.50 -5.44
N THR A 90 -33.20 -20.33 -5.82
CA THR A 90 -33.91 -19.38 -6.71
C THR A 90 -33.56 -19.49 -8.19
N TRP A 91 -33.16 -20.68 -8.66
CA TRP A 91 -33.02 -20.94 -10.10
C TRP A 91 -34.33 -21.45 -10.76
N GLN A 92 -35.38 -21.73 -9.98
CA GLN A 92 -36.63 -22.34 -10.47
C GLN A 92 -37.78 -21.35 -10.78
N LYS A 93 -37.56 -20.04 -10.71
CA LYS A 93 -38.53 -19.03 -11.19
C LYS A 93 -37.92 -18.09 -12.22
N LEU A 94 -37.38 -18.67 -13.30
CA LEU A 94 -37.12 -17.91 -14.53
C LEU A 94 -38.34 -18.02 -15.46
N GLY A 95 -39.45 -17.41 -15.05
CA GLY A 95 -40.73 -17.44 -15.79
C GLY A 95 -41.48 -16.10 -15.76
N ALA A 96 -40.83 -15.03 -15.32
CA ALA A 96 -41.34 -13.67 -15.46
C ALA A 96 -40.31 -12.88 -16.27
N ALA A 97 -40.75 -12.30 -17.38
CA ALA A 97 -39.96 -11.36 -18.16
C ALA A 97 -39.34 -10.34 -17.21
N MET A 98 -38.02 -10.13 -17.32
CA MET A 98 -37.35 -9.03 -16.64
C MET A 98 -38.16 -7.75 -16.93
N PRO A 99 -38.53 -6.96 -15.91
CA PRO A 99 -39.05 -5.63 -16.16
C PRO A 99 -37.98 -4.91 -16.98
N ARG A 100 -38.35 -4.47 -18.19
CA ARG A 100 -37.57 -3.47 -18.91
C ARG A 100 -37.24 -2.38 -17.88
N PRO A 101 -35.98 -1.95 -17.72
CA PRO A 101 -35.61 -0.99 -16.68
C PRO A 101 -36.65 0.11 -16.67
N GLY A 102 -37.38 0.20 -15.56
CA GLY A 102 -38.46 1.15 -15.42
C GLY A 102 -37.89 2.51 -15.80
N ALA A 103 -38.66 3.26 -16.60
CA ALA A 103 -38.34 4.63 -16.90
C ALA A 103 -37.87 5.29 -15.60
N VAL A 104 -36.66 5.88 -15.67
CA VAL A 104 -36.19 6.87 -14.70
C VAL A 104 -37.39 7.70 -14.25
N PRO A 105 -37.55 7.97 -12.93
CA PRO A 105 -38.62 8.83 -12.48
C PRO A 105 -38.56 10.10 -13.32
N ALA A 106 -39.64 10.37 -14.05
CA ALA A 106 -39.85 11.63 -14.72
C ALA A 106 -40.11 12.68 -13.62
N GLY A 107 -39.06 13.01 -12.87
CA GLY A 107 -38.92 14.37 -12.39
C GLY A 107 -38.64 15.23 -13.62
N ASP A 108 -39.32 16.36 -13.71
CA ASP A 108 -39.17 17.29 -14.84
C ASP A 108 -37.68 17.50 -15.17
N PRO A 109 -37.25 17.27 -16.42
CA PRO A 109 -35.86 17.49 -16.83
C PRO A 109 -35.46 18.99 -16.84
N ASP A 110 -36.36 19.87 -16.42
CA ASP A 110 -36.29 21.33 -16.56
C ASP A 110 -36.33 22.10 -15.23
N GLU A 111 -36.02 21.49 -14.08
CA GLU A 111 -35.38 22.26 -12.98
C GLU A 111 -33.91 22.41 -13.35
N ASP A 112 -33.65 23.36 -14.27
CA ASP A 112 -32.33 23.87 -14.66
C ASP A 112 -31.22 22.84 -14.51
N GLY A 113 -31.41 21.70 -15.20
CA GLY A 113 -30.65 20.46 -15.09
C GLY A 113 -29.24 20.60 -15.65
N GLN A 114 -28.46 21.49 -15.05
CA GLN A 114 -27.06 21.67 -15.28
C GLN A 114 -26.39 20.33 -14.99
N PHE A 115 -25.98 19.63 -16.04
CA PHE A 115 -25.18 18.43 -15.93
C PHE A 115 -23.93 18.77 -15.10
N ASP A 116 -23.92 18.34 -13.84
CA ASP A 116 -22.76 18.48 -12.97
C ASP A 116 -21.86 17.25 -13.17
N PRO A 117 -20.71 17.39 -13.85
CA PRO A 117 -19.75 16.31 -14.01
C PRO A 117 -19.17 15.79 -12.68
N ASN A 118 -19.39 16.53 -11.57
CA ASN A 118 -18.98 16.16 -10.23
C ASN A 118 -20.13 15.62 -9.36
N GLY A 119 -21.35 15.50 -9.89
CA GLY A 119 -22.53 15.03 -9.18
C GLY A 119 -22.38 13.62 -8.58
N VAL A 120 -23.21 13.31 -7.58
CA VAL A 120 -23.22 12.01 -6.90
C VAL A 120 -23.89 10.93 -7.78
N ASP A 121 -24.99 11.29 -8.45
CA ASP A 121 -25.82 10.37 -9.25
C ASP A 121 -25.50 10.41 -10.75
N LEU A 122 -24.23 10.21 -11.10
CA LEU A 122 -23.80 10.17 -12.50
C LEU A 122 -24.24 8.88 -13.20
N PRO A 123 -24.64 8.95 -14.49
CA PRO A 123 -24.83 7.76 -15.32
C PRO A 123 -23.57 6.87 -15.33
N ILE A 124 -23.77 5.55 -15.28
CA ILE A 124 -22.70 4.55 -15.09
C ILE A 124 -21.48 4.75 -16.04
N PRO A 125 -21.64 4.99 -17.35
CA PRO A 125 -20.49 5.19 -18.24
C PRO A 125 -19.63 6.41 -17.87
N LEU A 126 -20.27 7.49 -17.42
CA LEU A 126 -19.60 8.72 -17.03
C LEU A 126 -18.92 8.56 -15.67
N ALA A 127 -19.55 7.86 -14.73
CA ALA A 127 -18.96 7.53 -13.44
C ALA A 127 -17.68 6.70 -13.59
N LEU A 128 -17.66 5.73 -14.52
CA LEU A 128 -16.46 4.95 -14.85
C LEU A 128 -15.36 5.82 -15.46
N ARG A 129 -15.70 6.67 -16.45
CA ARG A 129 -14.72 7.59 -17.04
C ARG A 129 -14.13 8.53 -15.99
N ARG A 130 -14.95 9.06 -15.08
CA ARG A 130 -14.52 9.91 -13.96
C ARG A 130 -13.53 9.17 -13.06
N LYS A 131 -13.86 7.93 -12.67
CA LYS A 131 -12.96 7.08 -11.89
C LYS A 131 -11.62 6.88 -12.58
N GLU A 132 -11.62 6.52 -13.87
CA GLU A 132 -10.38 6.30 -14.63
C GLU A 132 -9.56 7.59 -14.76
N ASN A 133 -10.20 8.75 -14.96
CA ASN A 133 -9.53 10.05 -14.99
C ASN A 133 -8.85 10.37 -13.64
N TYR A 134 -9.57 10.23 -12.52
CA TYR A 134 -8.98 10.46 -11.19
C TYR A 134 -7.86 9.48 -10.88
N LEU A 135 -8.01 8.22 -11.29
CA LEU A 135 -6.97 7.21 -11.12
C LEU A 135 -5.73 7.55 -11.97
N GLY A 136 -5.92 8.08 -13.19
CA GLY A 136 -4.85 8.61 -14.01
C GLY A 136 -4.13 9.80 -13.36
N LEU A 137 -4.88 10.75 -12.79
CA LEU A 137 -4.33 11.89 -12.05
C LEU A 137 -3.55 11.44 -10.80
N GLN A 138 -4.09 10.49 -10.04
CA GLN A 138 -3.42 9.93 -8.87
C GLN A 138 -2.09 9.27 -9.25
N ARG A 139 -2.08 8.41 -10.30
CA ARG A 139 -0.85 7.80 -10.80
C ARG A 139 0.15 8.83 -11.29
N LYS A 140 -0.31 9.89 -11.97
CA LYS A 140 0.56 10.98 -12.40
C LYS A 140 1.20 11.68 -11.20
N GLN A 141 0.42 12.00 -10.17
CA GLN A 141 0.95 12.59 -8.93
C GLN A 141 1.95 11.64 -8.24
N GLU A 142 1.70 10.34 -8.22
CA GLU A 142 2.63 9.35 -7.66
C GLU A 142 3.95 9.30 -8.45
N VAL A 143 3.89 9.30 -9.78
CA VAL A 143 5.08 9.38 -10.64
C VAL A 143 5.85 10.68 -10.37
N GLU A 144 5.16 11.83 -10.32
CA GLU A 144 5.81 13.12 -10.06
C GLU A 144 6.42 13.23 -8.65
N LYS A 145 5.82 12.60 -7.63
CA LYS A 145 6.41 12.46 -6.29
C LYS A 145 7.64 11.57 -6.31
N ASN A 146 7.58 10.41 -6.97
CA ASN A 146 8.71 9.49 -7.08
C ASN A 146 9.87 10.08 -7.90
N ASP A 147 9.55 10.85 -8.94
CA ASP A 147 10.49 11.65 -9.74
C ASP A 147 11.05 12.86 -8.95
N LYS A 148 10.62 13.07 -7.70
CA LYS A 148 11.02 14.19 -6.82
C LYS A 148 10.68 15.57 -7.37
N LYS A 149 9.68 15.67 -8.26
CA LYS A 149 9.17 16.94 -8.80
C LYS A 149 8.13 17.58 -7.87
N LEU A 150 7.42 16.76 -7.09
CA LEU A 150 6.47 17.22 -6.08
C LEU A 150 7.05 17.04 -4.68
N VAL A 151 6.98 18.10 -3.89
CA VAL A 151 7.30 18.09 -2.46
C VAL A 151 6.00 18.29 -1.68
N ASP A 152 5.90 17.63 -0.53
CA ASP A 152 4.81 17.91 0.39
C ASP A 152 4.92 19.35 0.92
N ARG A 153 3.87 20.13 0.71
CA ARG A 153 3.85 21.56 1.05
C ARG A 153 4.06 21.76 2.54
N GLU A 154 3.40 20.98 3.39
CA GLU A 154 3.50 21.11 4.85
C GLU A 154 4.93 20.80 5.31
N ALA A 155 5.53 19.73 4.79
CA ALA A 155 6.92 19.39 5.08
C ALA A 155 7.92 20.45 4.58
N ALA A 156 7.71 21.00 3.38
CA ALA A 156 8.55 22.06 2.81
C ALA A 156 8.46 23.36 3.61
N GLU A 157 7.25 23.76 3.99
CA GLU A 157 6.99 24.95 4.80
C GLU A 157 7.62 24.81 6.19
N LYS A 158 7.43 23.66 6.84
CA LYS A 158 8.08 23.36 8.12
C LYS A 158 9.60 23.43 7.99
N LEU A 159 10.19 22.78 6.99
CA LEU A 159 11.63 22.79 6.77
C LEU A 159 12.15 24.22 6.54
N PHE A 160 11.41 25.04 5.79
CA PHE A 160 11.76 26.44 5.55
C PHE A 160 11.78 27.24 6.87
N PHE A 161 10.75 27.11 7.70
CA PHE A 161 10.68 27.80 9.00
C PHE A 161 11.75 27.31 9.98
N ASP A 162 11.99 26.00 10.05
CA ASP A 162 13.05 25.41 10.88
C ASP A 162 14.42 25.95 10.44
N THR A 163 14.69 25.98 9.13
CA THR A 163 15.95 26.52 8.59
C THR A 163 16.10 28.02 8.87
N ALA A 164 15.03 28.81 8.71
CA ALA A 164 15.05 30.24 9.03
C ALA A 164 15.29 30.50 10.52
N ARG A 165 14.73 29.64 11.40
CA ARG A 165 14.98 29.69 12.84
C ARG A 165 16.43 29.37 13.17
N ASP A 166 16.99 28.33 12.57
CA ASP A 166 18.40 27.97 12.74
C ASP A 166 19.32 29.13 12.33
N PHE A 167 19.00 29.82 11.23
CA PHE A 167 19.72 31.03 10.83
C PHE A 167 19.60 32.15 11.87
N ARG A 168 18.40 32.42 12.39
CA ARG A 168 18.19 33.44 13.44
C ARG A 168 19.00 33.11 14.70
N ASP A 169 19.01 31.86 15.13
CA ASP A 169 19.73 31.42 16.34
C ASP A 169 21.25 31.44 16.11
N ALA A 170 21.70 31.09 14.89
CA ALA A 170 23.10 31.22 14.49
C ALA A 170 23.58 32.68 14.53
N TRP A 171 22.79 33.62 14.01
CA TRP A 171 23.08 35.06 14.09
C TRP A 171 23.00 35.59 15.51
N SER A 172 22.05 35.13 16.32
CA SER A 172 21.91 35.58 17.72
C SER A 172 23.09 35.16 18.61
N SER A 173 23.73 34.02 18.29
CA SER A 173 24.92 33.53 19.00
C SER A 173 26.26 33.98 18.39
N TRP A 174 26.25 34.49 17.15
CA TRP A 174 27.46 34.89 16.41
C TRP A 174 28.27 36.01 17.10
N PRO A 175 27.66 37.09 17.65
CA PRO A 175 28.40 38.14 18.34
C PRO A 175 29.27 37.63 19.48
N ALA A 176 28.74 36.72 20.30
CA ALA A 176 29.49 36.16 21.43
C ALA A 176 30.71 35.34 20.98
N ARG A 177 30.67 34.75 19.78
CA ARG A 177 31.77 33.94 19.23
C ARG A 177 32.87 34.79 18.61
N VAL A 178 32.51 35.87 17.91
CA VAL A 178 33.44 36.63 17.06
C VAL A 178 33.93 37.92 17.72
N ALA A 179 33.18 38.48 18.68
CA ALA A 179 33.54 39.75 19.29
C ALA A 179 34.88 39.70 20.04
N VAL A 180 35.28 38.58 20.62
CA VAL A 180 36.57 38.46 21.33
C VAL A 180 37.75 38.55 20.36
N THR A 181 37.70 37.82 19.24
CA THR A 181 38.76 37.84 18.22
C THR A 181 38.80 39.19 17.51
N MET A 182 37.65 39.75 17.14
CA MET A 182 37.59 41.09 16.54
C MET A 182 38.09 42.19 17.48
N ALA A 183 37.80 42.08 18.79
CA ALA A 183 38.26 43.06 19.77
C ALA A 183 39.78 43.03 19.93
N ASP A 184 40.41 41.86 19.86
CA ASP A 184 41.86 41.75 19.89
C ASP A 184 42.51 42.35 18.64
N GLU A 185 41.93 42.14 17.46
CA GLU A 185 42.43 42.73 16.20
C GLU A 185 42.33 44.26 16.22
N LEU A 186 41.20 44.80 16.68
CA LEU A 186 40.94 46.24 16.73
C LEU A 186 41.49 46.94 17.98
N LYS A 187 42.07 46.17 18.93
CA LYS A 187 42.58 46.64 20.23
C LYS A 187 41.56 47.48 21.02
N VAL A 188 40.30 47.02 21.05
CA VAL A 188 39.18 47.61 21.80
C VAL A 188 38.68 46.68 22.90
N ASP A 189 37.91 47.20 23.85
CA ASP A 189 37.31 46.40 24.92
C ASP A 189 36.36 45.32 24.37
N PRO A 190 36.62 44.02 24.63
CA PRO A 190 35.78 42.93 24.13
C PRO A 190 34.33 42.98 24.62
N ARG A 191 34.10 43.47 25.84
CA ARG A 191 32.76 43.50 26.44
C ARG A 191 31.89 44.58 25.79
N ALA A 192 32.44 45.78 25.59
CA ALA A 192 31.79 46.85 24.85
C ALA A 192 31.48 46.43 23.41
N LEU A 193 32.45 45.84 22.70
CA LEU A 193 32.24 45.38 21.32
C LEU A 193 31.12 44.34 21.23
N THR A 194 31.12 43.34 22.13
CA THR A 194 30.07 42.30 22.17
C THR A 194 28.68 42.91 22.38
N THR A 195 28.58 43.94 23.23
CA THR A 195 27.31 44.61 23.54
C THR A 195 26.77 45.37 22.33
N ILE A 196 27.64 46.15 21.68
CA ILE A 196 27.29 46.94 20.50
C ILE A 196 26.89 46.02 19.33
N LEU A 197 27.71 44.99 19.07
CA LEU A 197 27.44 44.05 17.99
C LEU A 197 26.12 43.29 18.18
N ASN A 198 25.81 42.89 19.43
CA ASN A 198 24.52 42.27 19.75
C ASN A 198 23.33 43.18 19.44
N ALA A 199 23.44 44.48 19.72
CA ALA A 199 22.37 45.43 19.44
C ALA A 199 22.12 45.56 17.93
N TYR A 200 23.18 45.75 17.14
CA TYR A 200 23.06 45.88 15.68
C TYR A 200 22.58 44.60 14.99
N VAL A 201 23.08 43.43 15.42
CA VAL A 201 22.60 42.16 14.85
C VAL A 201 21.12 41.93 15.15
N LYS A 202 20.66 42.26 16.37
CA LYS A 202 19.23 42.16 16.69
C LYS A 202 18.37 43.15 15.91
N GLN A 203 18.84 44.39 15.73
CA GLN A 203 18.16 45.36 14.87
C GLN A 203 18.03 44.83 13.44
N HIS A 204 19.13 44.33 12.87
CA HIS A 204 19.13 43.77 11.52
C HIS A 204 18.18 42.57 11.37
N LEU A 205 18.17 41.66 12.34
CA LEU A 205 17.22 40.54 12.36
C LEU A 205 15.75 41.01 12.50
N SER A 206 15.52 42.14 13.16
CA SER A 206 14.18 42.74 13.27
C SER A 206 13.74 43.33 11.93
N GLU A 207 14.62 44.05 11.23
CA GLU A 207 14.35 44.62 9.90
C GLU A 207 14.09 43.53 8.86
N LEU A 208 14.83 42.42 8.91
CA LEU A 208 14.59 41.24 8.05
C LEU A 208 13.28 40.50 8.38
N GLY A 209 12.80 40.61 9.62
CA GLY A 209 11.58 39.98 10.09
C GLY A 209 10.30 40.74 9.75
N ASP A 210 10.42 41.99 9.28
CA ASP A 210 9.31 42.86 8.88
C ASP A 210 9.29 43.15 7.36
N PRO A 211 9.42 42.14 6.47
CA PRO A 211 9.28 42.39 5.05
C PRO A 211 7.81 42.73 4.75
N PRO A 212 7.52 43.80 3.99
CA PRO A 212 6.16 44.07 3.55
C PRO A 212 5.69 42.90 2.68
N ALA A 213 4.68 42.19 3.17
CA ALA A 213 4.06 41.09 2.45
C ALA A 213 3.18 41.65 1.32
N GLU A 214 3.81 42.07 0.22
CA GLU A 214 3.16 42.32 -1.06
C GLU A 214 2.98 40.98 -1.78
N PHE A 215 1.86 40.31 -1.49
CA PHE A 215 1.37 39.23 -2.35
C PHE A 215 0.42 39.88 -3.37
N GLY A 216 0.94 40.10 -4.58
CA GLY A 216 0.16 40.57 -5.73
C GLY A 216 -0.84 39.54 -6.25
#